data_AF-A0A2S6NNA0-F1
#
_entry.id   AF-A0A2S6NNA0-F1
#
_cell.length_a   1.000
_cell.length_b   1.000
_cell.length_c   1.000
_cell.angle_alpha   90.00
_cell.angle_beta   90.00
_cell.angle_gamma   90.00
#
_symmetry.space_group_name_H-M   'P 1'
#
loop_
_entity.id
_entity.type
_entity.pdbx_description
1 polymer ?
#
loop_
_entity_poly.entity_id
_entity_poly.type
_entity_poly.pdbx_seq_one_letter_code
_entity_poly.pdbx_strand_id
1 'polypeptide(L)'
;MPQPDHSPAQPATTDATCAQDDLVEQALFTLTPFFLDGAGGDPARARRAAVELLKAYPINTMLELQLVTEVIAFSQSAMAELRLAKADPEMPEPQRHRLRAGAVALNRAGHRTLKLLEKVYQSRSRDTAAQPQPEPAPPDLTPEQLAMLQAMRERVARAREQMAQTPDAPPAINREQRRAAEQAARREARSTAG
;
A
#
# COMPACT_ATOMS: atom_id res chain seq x y z
N MET A 1 -41.36 -13.43 47.86
CA MET A 1 -39.91 -13.29 47.65
C MET A 1 -39.69 -12.90 46.20
N PRO A 2 -39.66 -11.60 45.84
CA PRO A 2 -39.36 -11.16 44.49
C PRO A 2 -37.84 -10.97 44.31
N GLN A 3 -37.27 -11.54 43.25
CA GLN A 3 -35.90 -11.25 42.83
C GLN A 3 -35.86 -9.90 42.10
N PRO A 4 -34.82 -9.06 42.33
CA PRO A 4 -34.62 -7.87 41.53
C PRO A 4 -33.95 -8.25 40.20
N ASP A 5 -34.62 -7.91 39.10
CA ASP A 5 -34.05 -7.88 37.76
C ASP A 5 -32.88 -6.89 37.73
N HIS A 6 -31.66 -7.40 37.60
CA HIS A 6 -30.51 -6.59 37.24
C HIS A 6 -30.43 -6.53 35.71
N SER A 7 -31.03 -5.49 35.11
CA SER A 7 -30.70 -5.07 33.75
C SER A 7 -29.26 -4.53 33.72
N PRO A 8 -28.36 -5.06 32.87
CA PRO A 8 -27.04 -4.48 32.70
C PRO A 8 -27.14 -3.22 31.83
N ALA A 9 -26.78 -2.07 32.41
CA ALA A 9 -26.57 -0.83 31.68
C ALA A 9 -25.41 -0.99 30.68
N GLN A 10 -25.62 -0.63 29.42
CA GLN A 10 -24.60 -0.51 28.39
C GLN A 10 -24.20 0.97 28.23
N PRO A 11 -22.98 1.39 28.62
CA PRO A 11 -22.49 2.76 28.37
C PRO A 11 -21.27 2.86 27.42
N ALA A 12 -21.00 1.89 26.53
CA ALA A 12 -19.69 1.82 25.85
C ALA A 12 -19.56 2.53 24.48
N THR A 13 -20.62 3.07 23.87
CA THR A 13 -20.58 3.50 22.45
C THR A 13 -20.30 4.99 22.23
N THR A 14 -20.59 5.88 23.18
CA THR A 14 -20.49 7.35 22.97
C THR A 14 -19.05 7.88 23.04
N ASP A 15 -18.19 7.29 23.88
CA ASP A 15 -16.82 7.77 24.08
C ASP A 15 -15.90 7.44 22.89
N ALA A 16 -16.13 6.31 22.23
CA ALA A 16 -15.34 5.88 21.07
C ALA A 16 -15.53 6.81 19.86
N THR A 17 -16.74 7.33 19.65
CA THR A 17 -17.04 8.27 18.55
C THR A 17 -16.37 9.62 18.77
N CYS A 18 -16.39 10.16 20.00
CA CYS A 18 -15.73 11.43 20.31
C CYS A 18 -14.21 11.35 20.07
N ALA A 19 -13.55 10.28 20.51
CA ALA A 19 -12.11 10.09 20.29
C ALA A 19 -11.73 9.95 18.80
N GLN A 20 -12.63 9.37 17.99
CA GLN A 20 -12.42 9.27 16.54
C GLN A 20 -12.53 10.64 15.86
N ASP A 21 -13.52 11.44 16.27
CA ASP A 21 -13.71 12.81 15.75
C ASP A 21 -12.51 13.70 16.10
N ASP A 22 -11.95 13.58 17.30
CA ASP A 22 -10.76 14.33 17.73
C ASP A 22 -9.52 14.05 16.85
N LEU A 23 -9.30 12.79 16.45
CA LEU A 23 -8.19 12.46 15.55
C LEU A 23 -8.40 12.97 14.12
N VAL A 24 -9.65 12.95 13.63
CA VAL A 24 -9.97 13.55 12.33
C VAL A 24 -9.69 15.04 12.36
N GLU A 25 -10.11 15.74 13.42
CA GLU A 25 -9.80 17.16 13.59
C GLU A 25 -8.30 17.42 13.71
N GLN A 26 -7.54 16.60 14.43
CA GLN A 26 -6.09 16.72 14.51
C GLN A 26 -5.41 16.52 13.14
N ALA A 27 -5.88 15.54 12.35
CA ALA A 27 -5.39 15.32 10.99
C ALA A 27 -5.67 16.53 10.09
N LEU A 28 -6.90 17.06 10.14
CA LEU A 28 -7.28 18.23 9.36
C LEU A 28 -6.54 19.49 9.79
N PHE A 29 -6.34 19.70 11.09
CA PHE A 29 -5.53 20.78 11.63
C PHE A 29 -4.09 20.70 11.12
N THR A 30 -3.51 19.50 11.11
CA THR A 30 -2.15 19.26 10.61
C THR A 30 -2.03 19.52 9.11
N LEU A 31 -3.03 19.13 8.32
CA LEU A 31 -2.96 19.19 6.86
C LEU A 31 -3.37 20.55 6.27
N THR A 32 -4.29 21.27 6.91
CA THR A 32 -4.85 22.53 6.39
C THR A 32 -3.79 23.57 5.99
N PRO A 33 -2.73 23.82 6.77
CA PRO A 33 -1.71 24.82 6.41
C PRO A 33 -1.05 24.58 5.04
N PHE A 34 -0.91 23.33 4.60
CA PHE A 34 -0.28 23.01 3.31
C PHE A 34 -1.10 23.43 2.09
N PHE A 35 -2.39 23.72 2.27
CA PHE A 35 -3.31 24.09 1.19
C PHE A 35 -3.65 25.59 1.16
N LEU A 36 -3.11 26.39 2.09
CA LEU A 36 -3.45 27.82 2.19
C LEU A 36 -3.05 28.59 0.94
N ASP A 37 -1.85 28.36 0.40
CA ASP A 37 -1.36 29.06 -0.79
C ASP A 37 -2.28 28.81 -2.00
N GLY A 38 -2.66 27.55 -2.24
CA GLY A 38 -3.58 27.17 -3.32
C GLY A 38 -5.03 27.63 -3.08
N ALA A 39 -5.40 27.86 -1.83
CA ALA A 39 -6.71 28.39 -1.44
C ALA A 39 -6.79 29.92 -1.49
N GLY A 40 -5.69 30.62 -1.79
CA GLY A 40 -5.64 32.09 -1.72
C GLY A 40 -5.75 32.62 -0.29
N GLY A 41 -5.25 31.88 0.69
CA GLY A 41 -5.29 32.23 2.11
C GLY A 41 -6.62 31.94 2.82
N ASP A 42 -7.64 31.41 2.13
CA ASP A 42 -8.92 31.04 2.74
C ASP A 42 -8.80 29.71 3.51
N PRO A 43 -8.89 29.73 4.86
CA PRO A 43 -8.72 28.52 5.68
C PRO A 43 -9.85 27.51 5.49
N ALA A 44 -11.08 27.95 5.17
CA ALA A 44 -12.20 27.05 4.95
C ALA A 44 -12.04 26.30 3.63
N ARG A 45 -11.54 26.97 2.58
CA ARG A 45 -11.17 26.32 1.31
C ARG A 45 -10.00 25.36 1.48
N ALA A 46 -8.96 25.76 2.21
CA ALA A 46 -7.81 24.90 2.48
C ALA A 46 -8.21 23.64 3.25
N ARG A 47 -9.07 23.77 4.28
CA ARG A 47 -9.61 22.63 5.03
C ARG A 47 -10.43 21.70 4.14
N ARG A 48 -11.26 22.23 3.23
CA ARG A 48 -11.99 21.41 2.25
C ARG A 48 -11.03 20.63 1.34
N ALA A 49 -9.95 21.25 0.87
CA ALA A 49 -8.94 20.55 0.08
C ALA A 49 -8.26 19.41 0.86
N ALA A 50 -7.95 19.62 2.14
CA ALA A 50 -7.42 18.57 3.01
C ALA A 50 -8.40 17.40 3.19
N VAL A 51 -9.70 17.70 3.39
CA VAL A 51 -10.76 16.68 3.46
C VAL A 51 -10.85 15.88 2.17
N GLU A 52 -10.89 16.54 1.01
CA GLU A 52 -10.96 15.87 -0.29
C GLU A 52 -9.73 14.98 -0.55
N LEU A 53 -8.54 15.41 -0.11
CA LEU A 53 -7.35 14.58 -0.23
C LEU A 53 -7.42 13.34 0.68
N LEU A 54 -7.88 13.47 1.93
CA LEU A 54 -8.04 12.33 2.84
C LEU A 54 -9.05 11.30 2.30
N LYS A 55 -10.15 11.77 1.69
CA LYS A 55 -11.16 10.90 1.06
C LYS A 55 -10.61 10.06 -0.10
N ALA A 56 -9.50 10.44 -0.71
CA ALA A 56 -8.85 9.66 -1.76
C ALA A 56 -8.19 8.36 -1.24
N TYR A 57 -8.09 8.19 0.08
CA TYR A 57 -7.52 7.01 0.71
C TYR A 57 -8.62 6.14 1.36
N PRO A 58 -8.54 4.80 1.26
CA PRO A 58 -9.51 3.89 1.87
C PRO A 58 -9.25 3.71 3.38
N ILE A 59 -9.47 4.78 4.15
CA ILE A 59 -9.26 4.87 5.59
C ILE A 59 -10.45 4.25 6.33
N ASN A 60 -10.19 3.17 7.06
CA ASN A 60 -11.18 2.44 7.87
C ASN A 60 -10.77 2.35 9.34
N THR A 61 -9.55 2.75 9.71
CA THR A 61 -9.06 2.71 11.09
C THR A 61 -8.30 3.98 11.47
N MET A 62 -8.19 4.26 12.78
CA MET A 62 -7.44 5.41 13.30
C MET A 62 -5.94 5.32 12.92
N LEU A 63 -5.37 4.12 12.92
CA LEU A 63 -3.99 3.90 12.47
C LEU A 63 -3.83 4.28 10.99
N GLU A 64 -4.77 3.88 10.13
CA GLU A 64 -4.75 4.26 8.72
C GLU A 64 -4.87 5.78 8.53
N LEU A 65 -5.74 6.45 9.30
CA LEU A 65 -5.88 7.91 9.27
C LEU A 65 -4.55 8.60 9.62
N GLN A 66 -3.90 8.15 10.69
CA GLN A 66 -2.60 8.71 11.11
C GLN A 66 -1.54 8.49 10.03
N LEU A 67 -1.40 7.26 9.51
CA LEU A 67 -0.40 6.94 8.49
C LEU A 67 -0.62 7.73 7.20
N VAL A 68 -1.86 7.88 6.74
CA VAL A 68 -2.19 8.71 5.57
C VAL A 68 -1.84 10.18 5.82
N THR A 69 -2.18 10.71 6.99
CA THR A 69 -1.86 12.09 7.39
C THR A 69 -0.35 12.32 7.35
N GLU A 70 0.45 11.40 7.91
CA GLU A 70 1.90 11.46 7.89
C GLU A 70 2.48 11.39 6.45
N VAL A 71 1.98 10.49 5.60
CA VAL A 71 2.41 10.39 4.19
C VAL A 71 2.21 11.72 3.46
N ILE A 72 1.04 12.34 3.64
CA ILE A 72 0.71 13.63 3.02
C ILE A 72 1.63 14.71 3.60
N ALA A 73 1.75 14.82 4.92
CA ALA A 73 2.55 15.83 5.59
C ALA A 73 4.04 15.75 5.21
N PHE A 74 4.63 14.56 5.15
CA PHE A 74 6.01 14.38 4.70
C PHE A 74 6.21 14.81 3.25
N SER A 75 5.25 14.47 2.38
CA SER A 75 5.32 14.83 0.96
C SER A 75 5.21 16.34 0.76
N GLN A 76 4.26 17.00 1.44
CA GLN A 76 4.09 18.45 1.38
C GLN A 76 5.29 19.19 1.98
N SER A 77 5.81 18.73 3.11
CA SER A 77 6.98 19.32 3.75
C SER A 77 8.23 19.18 2.87
N ALA A 78 8.45 18.02 2.25
CA ALA A 78 9.57 17.83 1.32
C ALA A 78 9.47 18.78 0.12
N MET A 79 8.26 18.99 -0.43
CA MET A 79 8.05 19.97 -1.49
C MET A 79 8.30 21.41 -1.01
N ALA A 80 7.87 21.76 0.20
CA ALA A 80 8.10 23.09 0.78
C ALA A 80 9.61 23.38 0.93
N GLU A 81 10.38 22.43 1.46
CA GLU A 81 11.85 22.50 1.54
C GLU A 81 12.49 22.73 0.16
N LEU A 82 12.03 22.02 -0.86
CA LEU A 82 12.54 22.20 -2.23
C LEU A 82 12.13 23.54 -2.85
N ARG A 83 10.94 24.05 -2.55
CA ARG A 83 10.51 25.39 -2.98
C ARG A 83 11.37 26.46 -2.32
N LEU A 84 11.59 26.36 -1.01
CA LEU A 84 12.45 27.29 -0.27
C LEU A 84 13.89 27.28 -0.82
N ALA A 85 14.44 26.10 -1.10
CA ALA A 85 15.77 25.96 -1.69
C ALA A 85 15.91 26.59 -3.10
N LYS A 86 14.78 26.85 -3.79
CA LYS A 86 14.73 27.45 -5.12
C LYS A 86 14.25 28.91 -5.14
N ALA A 87 13.52 29.34 -4.11
CA ALA A 87 12.84 30.63 -4.09
C ALA A 87 13.81 31.81 -4.03
N ASP A 88 14.95 31.64 -3.36
CA ASP A 88 15.99 32.66 -3.21
C ASP A 88 17.25 32.29 -4.01
N PRO A 89 17.53 32.98 -5.13
CA PRO A 89 18.75 32.80 -5.92
C PRO A 89 20.03 33.09 -5.13
N GLU A 90 19.99 34.03 -4.19
CA GLU A 90 21.13 34.52 -3.40
C GLU A 90 21.37 33.67 -2.14
N MET A 91 20.53 32.65 -1.89
CA MET A 91 20.69 31.75 -0.75
C MET A 91 22.09 31.09 -0.77
N PRO A 92 22.85 31.16 0.34
CA PRO A 92 24.14 30.50 0.45
C PRO A 92 24.05 28.99 0.19
N GLU A 93 24.98 28.45 -0.58
CA GLU A 93 24.96 27.04 -0.99
C GLU A 93 24.88 26.04 0.19
N PRO A 94 25.54 26.25 1.36
CA PRO A 94 25.37 25.37 2.51
C PRO A 94 23.93 25.29 3.02
N GLN A 95 23.20 26.42 3.01
CA GLN A 95 21.81 26.47 3.43
C GLN A 95 20.91 25.77 2.40
N ARG A 96 21.14 26.02 1.11
CA ARG A 96 20.45 25.33 0.02
C ARG A 96 20.65 23.82 0.06
N HIS A 97 21.88 23.37 0.36
CA HIS A 97 22.19 21.95 0.52
C HIS A 97 21.43 21.34 1.71
N ARG A 98 21.36 22.04 2.85
CA ARG A 98 20.61 21.58 4.03
C ARG A 98 19.12 21.39 3.73
N LEU A 99 18.47 22.34 3.05
CA LEU A 99 17.05 22.22 2.66
C LEU A 99 16.83 21.02 1.72
N ARG A 100 17.70 20.85 0.71
CA ARG A 100 17.66 19.69 -0.20
C ARG A 100 17.84 18.36 0.55
N ALA A 101 18.79 18.31 1.49
CA ALA A 101 19.00 17.13 2.32
C ALA A 101 17.78 16.84 3.22
N GLY A 102 17.17 17.87 3.79
CA GLY A 102 15.91 17.80 4.54
C GLY A 102 14.78 17.21 3.70
N ALA A 103 14.59 17.72 2.48
CA ALA A 103 13.61 17.17 1.53
C ALA A 103 13.83 15.68 1.22
N VAL A 104 15.08 15.26 1.02
CA VAL A 104 15.42 13.84 0.80
C VAL A 104 15.10 12.99 2.04
N ALA A 105 15.39 13.49 3.25
CA ALA A 105 15.07 12.78 4.49
C ALA A 105 13.56 12.62 4.68
N LEU A 106 12.78 13.69 4.47
CA LEU A 106 11.32 13.68 4.53
C LEU A 106 10.71 12.74 3.48
N ASN A 107 11.23 12.75 2.25
CA ASN A 107 10.78 11.83 1.21
C ASN A 107 11.02 10.36 1.60
N ARG A 108 12.19 10.05 2.18
CA ARG A 108 12.48 8.70 2.71
C ARG A 108 11.54 8.32 3.84
N ALA A 109 11.22 9.25 4.75
CA ALA A 109 10.25 9.03 5.81
C ALA A 109 8.85 8.72 5.24
N GLY A 110 8.37 9.55 4.30
CA GLY A 110 7.11 9.32 3.59
C GLY A 110 7.04 7.96 2.91
N HIS A 111 8.10 7.51 2.24
CA HIS A 111 8.15 6.17 1.64
C HIS A 111 8.09 5.04 2.67
N ARG A 112 8.69 5.20 3.86
CA ARG A 112 8.60 4.20 4.92
C ARG A 112 7.18 4.12 5.48
N THR A 113 6.55 5.27 5.73
CA THR A 113 5.16 5.35 6.19
C THR A 113 4.20 4.76 5.15
N LEU A 114 4.39 5.06 3.87
CA LEU A 114 3.60 4.47 2.78
C LEU A 114 3.71 2.94 2.74
N LYS A 115 4.93 2.39 2.87
CA LYS A 115 5.13 0.94 2.95
C LYS A 115 4.44 0.32 4.17
N LEU A 116 4.37 1.03 5.29
CA LEU A 116 3.65 0.57 6.47
C LEU A 116 2.13 0.58 6.22
N LEU A 117 1.60 1.63 5.60
CA LEU A 117 0.20 1.73 5.20
C LEU A 117 -0.20 0.61 4.22
N GLU A 118 0.63 0.33 3.22
CA GLU A 118 0.42 -0.78 2.27
C GLU A 118 0.32 -2.13 2.99
N LYS A 119 1.17 -2.36 4.00
CA LYS A 119 1.09 -3.59 4.82
C LYS A 119 -0.22 -3.66 5.59
N VAL A 120 -0.68 -2.56 6.18
CA VAL A 120 -1.97 -2.51 6.89
C VAL A 120 -3.12 -2.86 5.93
N TYR A 121 -3.14 -2.27 4.74
CA TYR A 121 -4.15 -2.59 3.71
C TYR A 121 -4.12 -4.05 3.26
N GLN A 122 -2.92 -4.64 3.14
CA GLN A 122 -2.76 -6.05 2.78
C GLN A 122 -3.25 -6.99 3.89
N SER A 123 -2.93 -6.71 5.15
CA SER A 123 -3.41 -7.50 6.29
C SER A 123 -4.94 -7.51 6.35
N ARG A 124 -5.56 -6.34 6.23
CA ARG A 124 -7.03 -6.20 6.21
C ARG A 124 -7.69 -7.01 5.08
N SER A 125 -7.10 -6.95 3.89
CA SER A 125 -7.60 -7.72 2.74
C SER A 125 -7.52 -9.23 2.97
N ARG A 126 -6.50 -9.71 3.68
CA ARG A 126 -6.36 -11.14 4.05
C ARG A 126 -7.36 -11.56 5.11
N ASP A 127 -7.57 -10.73 6.13
CA ASP A 127 -8.53 -11.03 7.21
C ASP A 127 -9.96 -11.11 6.67
N THR A 128 -10.28 -10.28 5.66
CA THR A 128 -11.58 -10.32 4.98
C THR A 128 -11.73 -11.58 4.10
N ALA A 129 -10.65 -12.04 3.47
CA ALA A 129 -10.65 -13.27 2.65
C ALA A 129 -10.67 -14.58 3.47
N ALA A 130 -10.37 -14.50 4.77
CA ALA A 130 -10.38 -15.63 5.69
C ALA A 130 -11.76 -15.90 6.32
N GLN A 131 -12.77 -15.04 6.07
CA GLN A 131 -14.14 -15.46 6.36
C GLN A 131 -14.51 -16.59 5.40
N PRO A 132 -14.95 -17.76 5.90
CA PRO A 132 -15.48 -18.80 5.04
C PRO A 132 -16.63 -18.17 4.26
N GLN A 133 -16.46 -18.03 2.95
CA GLN A 133 -17.61 -17.83 2.08
C GLN A 133 -18.66 -18.86 2.50
N PRO A 134 -19.92 -18.48 2.74
CA PRO A 134 -20.98 -19.48 2.88
C PRO A 134 -20.84 -20.38 1.66
N GLU A 135 -20.56 -21.65 1.94
CA GLU A 135 -20.35 -22.68 0.93
C GLU A 135 -21.51 -22.53 -0.06
N PRO A 136 -21.24 -22.20 -1.35
CA PRO A 136 -22.32 -22.08 -2.31
C PRO A 136 -23.08 -23.40 -2.24
N ALA A 137 -24.37 -23.33 -1.92
CA ALA A 137 -25.23 -24.49 -1.86
C ALA A 137 -24.91 -25.34 -3.10
N PRO A 138 -24.57 -26.63 -2.94
CA PRO A 138 -24.17 -27.44 -4.08
C PRO A 138 -25.26 -27.28 -5.13
N PRO A 139 -24.92 -26.87 -6.37
CA PRO A 139 -25.93 -26.80 -7.41
C PRO A 139 -26.62 -28.16 -7.46
N ASP A 140 -27.94 -28.18 -7.56
CA ASP A 140 -28.72 -29.39 -7.85
C ASP A 140 -28.33 -29.85 -9.25
N LEU A 141 -27.17 -30.48 -9.34
CA LEU A 141 -26.62 -31.01 -10.56
C LEU A 141 -27.43 -32.25 -10.89
N THR A 142 -28.00 -32.28 -12.08
CA THR A 142 -28.67 -33.49 -12.56
C THR A 142 -27.64 -34.63 -12.64
N PRO A 143 -28.06 -35.90 -12.54
CA PRO A 143 -27.16 -37.05 -12.68
C PRO A 143 -26.29 -36.99 -13.95
N GLU A 144 -26.82 -36.38 -15.01
CA GLU A 144 -26.14 -36.16 -16.28
C GLU A 144 -25.01 -35.13 -16.20
N GLN A 145 -25.20 -34.04 -15.44
CA GLN A 145 -24.17 -33.04 -15.19
C GLN A 145 -23.05 -33.57 -14.28
N LEU A 146 -23.39 -34.42 -13.32
CA LEU A 146 -22.41 -35.15 -12.50
C LEU A 146 -21.56 -36.10 -13.35
N ALA A 147 -22.18 -36.85 -14.25
CA ALA A 147 -21.46 -37.73 -15.18
C ALA A 147 -20.53 -36.93 -16.11
N MET A 148 -20.97 -35.77 -16.60
CA MET A 148 -20.15 -34.89 -17.44
C MET A 148 -18.93 -34.34 -16.68
N LEU A 149 -19.10 -33.93 -15.42
CA LEU A 149 -18.00 -33.46 -14.57
C LEU A 149 -17.00 -34.57 -14.24
N GLN A 150 -17.46 -35.79 -14.00
CA GLN A 150 -16.58 -36.95 -13.79
C GLN A 150 -15.77 -37.26 -15.06
N ALA A 151 -16.41 -37.28 -16.23
CA ALA A 151 -15.74 -37.48 -17.50
C ALA A 151 -14.69 -36.39 -17.80
N MET A 152 -14.99 -35.13 -17.42
CA MET A 152 -14.05 -34.03 -17.57
C MET A 152 -12.84 -34.18 -16.63
N ARG A 153 -13.05 -34.60 -15.38
CA ARG A 153 -11.97 -34.88 -14.42
C ARG A 153 -11.06 -36.00 -14.89
N GLU A 154 -11.63 -37.08 -15.43
CA GLU A 154 -10.86 -38.18 -16.02
C GLU A 154 -10.02 -37.74 -17.22
N ARG A 155 -10.58 -36.89 -18.11
CA ARG A 155 -9.82 -36.33 -19.24
C ARG A 155 -8.65 -35.47 -18.78
N VAL A 156 -8.84 -34.65 -17.74
CA VAL A 156 -7.77 -33.81 -17.18
C VAL A 156 -6.70 -34.67 -16.50
N ALA A 157 -7.08 -35.73 -15.79
CA ALA A 157 -6.13 -36.67 -15.19
C ALA A 157 -5.26 -37.36 -16.26
N ARG A 158 -5.88 -37.87 -17.33
CA ARG A 158 -5.15 -38.48 -18.46
C ARG A 158 -4.25 -37.48 -19.17
N ALA A 159 -4.69 -36.23 -19.36
CA ALA A 159 -3.87 -35.19 -19.97
C ALA A 159 -2.64 -34.84 -19.11
N ARG A 160 -2.79 -34.84 -17.77
CA ARG A 160 -1.66 -34.64 -16.84
C ARG A 160 -0.66 -35.79 -16.87
N GLU A 161 -1.14 -37.03 -16.94
CA GLU A 161 -0.29 -38.22 -17.08
C GLU A 161 0.48 -38.20 -18.40
N GLN A 162 -0.15 -37.79 -19.51
CA GLN A 162 0.51 -37.62 -20.80
C GLN A 162 1.56 -36.50 -20.79
N MET A 163 1.27 -35.38 -20.13
CA MET A 163 2.24 -34.30 -19.97
C MET A 163 3.43 -34.72 -19.10
N ALA A 164 3.21 -35.54 -18.07
CA ALA A 164 4.28 -36.07 -17.22
C ALA A 164 5.20 -37.09 -17.93
N GLN A 165 4.75 -37.69 -19.04
CA GLN A 165 5.54 -38.62 -19.86
C GLN A 165 6.28 -37.94 -21.02
N THR A 166 6.14 -36.63 -21.18
CA THR A 166 6.92 -35.89 -22.19
C THR A 166 8.34 -35.70 -21.64
N PRO A 167 9.40 -36.22 -22.27
CA PRO A 167 10.76 -36.07 -21.76
C PRO A 167 11.14 -34.60 -21.67
N ASP A 168 11.61 -34.20 -20.49
CA ASP A 168 12.14 -32.86 -20.19
C ASP A 168 13.11 -32.41 -21.29
N ALA A 169 12.78 -31.30 -21.94
CA ALA A 169 13.78 -30.51 -22.65
C ALA A 169 14.85 -30.10 -21.62
N PRO A 170 16.15 -30.19 -21.97
CA PRO A 170 17.23 -30.07 -20.99
C PRO A 170 17.19 -28.71 -20.26
N PRO A 171 17.59 -28.70 -18.98
CA PRO A 171 17.43 -27.56 -18.10
C PRO A 171 18.24 -26.37 -18.61
N ALA A 172 17.77 -25.18 -18.23
CA ALA A 172 18.35 -23.87 -18.49
C ALA A 172 19.75 -23.64 -17.85
N ILE A 173 20.68 -24.56 -18.05
CA ILE A 173 22.12 -24.37 -17.83
C ILE A 173 22.65 -23.55 -19.00
N ASN A 174 22.43 -22.23 -19.01
CA ASN A 174 23.29 -21.31 -19.76
C ASN A 174 23.06 -19.80 -19.52
N ARG A 175 22.54 -19.38 -18.37
CA ARG A 175 22.51 -17.93 -18.06
C ARG A 175 23.77 -17.46 -17.35
N GLU A 176 24.28 -18.23 -16.38
CA GLU A 176 25.52 -17.87 -15.69
C GLU A 176 26.77 -18.16 -16.53
N GLN A 177 26.82 -19.30 -17.23
CA GLN A 177 27.93 -19.61 -18.14
C GLN A 177 28.04 -18.60 -19.29
N ARG A 178 26.89 -18.13 -19.83
CA ARG A 178 26.87 -17.09 -20.86
C ARG A 178 27.32 -15.72 -20.32
N ARG A 179 26.97 -15.37 -19.08
CA ARG A 179 27.49 -14.16 -18.41
C ARG A 179 28.99 -14.25 -18.12
N ALA A 180 29.49 -15.41 -17.72
CA ALA A 180 30.91 -15.63 -17.47
C ALA A 180 31.74 -15.54 -18.75
N ALA A 181 31.26 -16.13 -19.85
CA ALA A 181 31.91 -16.05 -21.16
C ALA A 181 31.94 -14.60 -21.70
N GLU A 182 30.85 -13.85 -21.53
CA GLU A 182 30.78 -12.45 -21.98
C GLU A 182 31.71 -11.52 -21.18
N GLN A 183 31.88 -11.78 -19.87
CA GLN A 183 32.82 -11.04 -19.03
C GLN A 183 34.28 -11.36 -19.36
N ALA A 184 34.61 -12.60 -19.71
CA ALA A 184 35.95 -12.99 -20.15
C ALA A 184 36.34 -12.30 -21.47
N ALA A 185 35.45 -12.31 -22.47
CA ALA A 185 35.68 -11.65 -23.75
C ALA A 185 35.90 -10.13 -23.62
N ARG A 186 35.18 -9.46 -22.69
CA ARG A 186 35.37 -8.03 -22.43
C ARG A 186 36.71 -7.69 -21.77
N ARG A 187 37.31 -8.62 -21.00
CA ARG A 187 38.62 -8.42 -20.37
C ARG A 187 39.74 -8.55 -21.40
N GLU A 188 39.67 -9.55 -22.26
CA GLU A 188 40.66 -9.75 -23.34
C GLU A 188 40.65 -8.59 -24.34
N ALA A 189 39.48 -8.10 -24.75
CA ALA A 189 39.39 -6.93 -25.64
C ALA A 189 39.97 -5.64 -25.04
N ARG A 190 40.08 -5.56 -23.70
CA ARG A 190 40.63 -4.39 -22.99
C ARG A 190 42.13 -4.49 -22.77
N SER A 191 42.71 -5.69 -22.78
CA SER A 191 44.16 -5.89 -22.65
C SER A 191 44.92 -5.79 -23.98
N THR A 192 44.22 -5.93 -25.12
CA THR A 192 44.83 -5.82 -26.46
C THR A 192 44.81 -4.40 -27.03
N ALA A 193 44.12 -3.46 -26.37
CA ALA A 193 43.97 -2.07 -26.80
C ALA A 193 44.87 -1.08 -26.02
N GLY A 194 45.79 -1.57 -25.20
CA GLY A 194 46.80 -0.77 -24.48
C GLY A 194 48.19 -1.32 -24.74
#